data_AF-A0A9N9CDY4-F1
#
_entry.id   AF-A0A9N9CDY4-F1
#
_cell.length_a   1.000
_cell.length_b   1.000
_cell.length_c   1.000
_cell.angle_alpha   90.00
_cell.angle_beta   90.00
_cell.angle_gamma   90.00
#
_symmetry.space_group_name_H-M   'P 1'
#
loop_
_entity.id
_entity.type
_entity.pdbx_description
1 polymer ?
#
loop_
_entity_poly.entity_id
_entity_poly.type
_entity_poly.pdbx_seq_one_letter_code
_entity_poly.pdbx_strand_id
1 'polypeptide(L)'
;MSIPVNQTIKEYNDEIKKINAKYEELEKLLGRDSVYRKRKEELEKDLEKVESFNGKEGYEKEKEGVREFKKNLIRRLGFWSYGRKVAKIIKNKMTQLDLKVEDLATETQQKLKDLKNQEDISKSSLTDYHAAMEKIIATEEKINEEINKKEAQKKYQQLQEKFKNMKNSAEKEKINQEVEEFVTSDNIYYREYKSQANELLSSLKSGSFTYNKSPDADDFP
;
A
#
# COMPACT_ATOMS: atom_id res chain seq x y z
N MET A 1 -42.27 60.80 -7.12
CA MET A 1 -43.13 59.62 -7.39
C MET A 1 -42.77 58.58 -6.36
N SER A 2 -43.64 58.30 -5.38
CA SER A 2 -43.37 57.33 -4.31
C SER A 2 -43.79 55.95 -4.76
N ILE A 3 -42.87 54.99 -4.75
CA ILE A 3 -43.21 53.57 -4.91
C ILE A 3 -44.10 53.18 -3.72
N PRO A 4 -45.30 52.61 -3.92
CA PRO A 4 -46.16 52.26 -2.82
C PRO A 4 -45.50 51.17 -1.98
N VAL A 5 -45.43 51.39 -0.67
CA VAL A 5 -44.78 50.51 0.33
C VAL A 5 -45.16 49.03 0.17
N ASN A 6 -46.40 48.76 -0.27
CA ASN A 6 -46.89 47.40 -0.56
C ASN A 6 -46.17 46.69 -1.71
N GLN A 7 -45.69 47.42 -2.70
CA GLN A 7 -44.93 46.87 -3.82
C GLN A 7 -43.52 46.48 -3.39
N THR A 8 -42.87 47.34 -2.60
CA THR A 8 -41.56 47.05 -1.99
C THR A 8 -41.62 45.85 -1.04
N ILE A 9 -42.66 45.74 -0.21
CA ILE A 9 -42.87 44.57 0.67
C ILE A 9 -43.06 43.28 -0.13
N LYS A 10 -43.78 43.35 -1.26
CA LYS A 10 -43.98 42.19 -2.15
C LYS A 10 -42.66 41.74 -2.79
N GLU A 11 -41.86 42.70 -3.28
CA GLU A 11 -40.54 42.44 -3.86
C GLU A 11 -39.61 41.76 -2.85
N TYR A 12 -39.56 42.26 -1.61
CA TYR A 12 -38.78 41.63 -0.54
C TYR A 12 -39.25 40.20 -0.23
N ASN A 13 -40.56 39.97 -0.15
CA ASN A 13 -41.10 38.63 0.11
C ASN A 13 -40.79 37.64 -1.03
N ASP A 14 -40.80 38.11 -2.28
CA ASP A 14 -40.45 37.28 -3.43
C ASP A 14 -38.93 36.99 -3.48
N GLU A 15 -38.08 37.92 -3.04
CA GLU A 15 -36.65 37.68 -2.87
C GLU A 15 -36.36 36.67 -1.76
N ILE A 16 -37.02 36.77 -0.61
CA ILE A 16 -36.89 35.81 0.49
C ILE A 16 -37.26 34.39 0.04
N LYS A 17 -38.34 34.23 -0.75
CA LYS A 17 -38.72 32.93 -1.33
C LYS A 17 -37.64 32.36 -2.25
N LYS A 18 -37.04 33.20 -3.10
CA LYS A 18 -35.94 32.79 -4.00
C LYS A 18 -34.70 32.37 -3.21
N ILE A 19 -34.39 33.07 -2.12
CA ILE A 19 -33.27 32.74 -1.24
C ILE A 19 -33.51 31.38 -0.56
N ASN A 20 -34.71 31.15 0.00
CA ASN A 20 -35.04 29.88 0.64
C ASN A 20 -34.99 28.69 -0.33
N ALA A 21 -35.48 28.86 -1.56
CA ALA A 21 -35.38 27.82 -2.60
C ALA A 21 -33.92 27.47 -2.94
N LYS A 22 -33.02 28.47 -2.99
CA LYS A 22 -31.58 28.25 -3.19
C LYS A 22 -30.94 27.54 -2.00
N TYR A 23 -31.36 27.84 -0.77
CA TYR A 23 -30.89 27.14 0.43
C TYR A 23 -31.28 25.66 0.42
N GLU A 24 -32.53 25.32 0.06
CA GLU A 24 -32.96 23.92 -0.06
C GLU A 24 -32.19 23.15 -1.14
N GLU A 25 -31.84 23.81 -2.25
CA GLU A 25 -31.03 23.21 -3.32
C GLU A 25 -29.58 22.96 -2.85
N LEU A 26 -28.99 23.91 -2.13
CA LEU A 26 -27.68 23.78 -1.51
C LEU A 26 -27.64 22.66 -0.47
N GLU A 27 -28.67 22.52 0.38
CA GLU A 27 -28.75 21.42 1.35
C GLU A 27 -28.82 20.05 0.67
N LYS A 28 -29.58 19.92 -0.44
CA LYS A 28 -29.62 18.69 -1.24
C LYS A 28 -28.27 18.37 -1.89
N LEU A 29 -27.56 19.38 -2.39
CA LEU A 29 -26.21 19.22 -2.96
C LEU A 29 -25.21 18.81 -1.89
N LEU A 30 -25.17 19.48 -0.74
CA LEU A 30 -24.29 19.15 0.38
C LEU A 30 -24.59 17.74 0.95
N GLY A 31 -25.87 17.38 1.04
CA GLY A 31 -26.30 16.03 1.40
C GLY A 31 -25.73 14.97 0.45
N ARG A 32 -25.84 15.20 -0.87
CA ARG A 32 -25.23 14.32 -1.90
C ARG A 32 -23.72 14.29 -1.78
N ASP A 33 -23.07 15.44 -1.58
CA ASP A 33 -21.62 15.57 -1.47
C ASP A 33 -21.06 14.76 -0.28
N SER A 34 -21.78 14.77 0.85
CA SER A 34 -21.43 13.97 2.03
C SER A 34 -21.50 12.45 1.77
N VAL A 35 -22.50 12.02 0.99
CA VAL A 35 -22.68 10.61 0.60
C VAL A 35 -21.59 10.18 -0.38
N TYR A 36 -21.26 11.03 -1.36
CA TYR A 36 -20.17 10.76 -2.31
C TYR A 36 -18.81 10.64 -1.60
N ARG A 37 -18.52 11.51 -0.63
CA ARG A 37 -17.27 11.43 0.17
C ARG A 37 -17.19 10.14 0.97
N LYS A 38 -18.24 9.79 1.73
CA LYS A 38 -18.28 8.53 2.50
C LYS A 38 -18.08 7.31 1.60
N ARG A 39 -18.78 7.25 0.46
CA ARG A 39 -18.64 6.14 -0.48
C ARG A 39 -17.24 6.06 -1.10
N LYS A 40 -16.60 7.21 -1.37
CA LYS A 40 -15.22 7.25 -1.84
C LYS A 40 -14.25 6.74 -0.78
N GLU A 41 -14.41 7.13 0.48
CA GLU A 41 -13.61 6.64 1.60
C GLU A 41 -13.75 5.12 1.81
N GLU A 42 -14.96 4.58 1.66
CA GLU A 42 -15.20 3.13 1.71
C GLU A 42 -14.46 2.39 0.59
N LEU A 43 -14.57 2.88 -0.65
CA LEU A 43 -13.85 2.30 -1.80
C LEU A 43 -12.33 2.37 -1.63
N GLU A 44 -11.82 3.43 -1.00
CA GLU A 44 -10.40 3.56 -0.68
C GLU A 44 -9.95 2.57 0.41
N LYS A 45 -10.77 2.32 1.43
CA LYS A 45 -10.50 1.30 2.46
C LYS A 45 -10.53 -0.11 1.88
N ASP A 46 -11.45 -0.37 0.97
CA ASP A 46 -11.54 -1.67 0.29
C ASP A 46 -10.31 -1.93 -0.60
N LEU A 47 -9.79 -0.89 -1.25
CA LEU A 47 -8.52 -0.98 -1.96
C LEU A 47 -7.36 -1.33 -1.02
N GLU A 48 -7.27 -0.68 0.13
CA GLU A 48 -6.22 -0.97 1.13
C GLU A 48 -6.29 -2.42 1.65
N LYS A 49 -7.50 -2.94 1.89
CA LYS A 49 -7.70 -4.35 2.26
C LYS A 49 -7.20 -5.29 1.18
N VAL A 50 -7.59 -5.05 -0.08
CA VAL A 50 -7.20 -5.92 -1.20
C VAL A 50 -5.69 -5.90 -1.42
N GLU A 51 -5.05 -4.74 -1.29
CA GLU A 51 -3.60 -4.62 -1.40
C GLU A 51 -2.83 -5.37 -0.30
N SER A 52 -3.45 -5.58 0.87
CA SER A 52 -2.85 -6.35 1.97
C SER A 52 -2.69 -7.86 1.67
N PHE A 53 -3.40 -8.37 0.66
CA PHE A 53 -3.28 -9.76 0.24
C PHE A 53 -2.10 -10.00 -0.72
N ASN A 54 -1.54 -8.95 -1.32
CA ASN A 54 -0.45 -9.08 -2.29
C ASN A 54 0.81 -9.70 -1.64
N GLY A 55 1.17 -10.90 -2.09
CA GLY A 55 2.35 -11.63 -1.64
C GLY A 55 2.11 -12.67 -0.55
N LYS A 56 0.85 -12.91 -0.16
CA LYS A 56 0.48 -14.01 0.75
C LYS A 56 0.26 -15.33 0.00
N GLU A 57 0.45 -16.44 0.69
CA GLU A 57 0.32 -17.82 0.17
C GLU A 57 -1.08 -18.14 -0.39
N GLY A 58 -2.12 -17.45 0.09
CA GLY A 58 -3.48 -17.54 -0.44
C GLY A 58 -3.75 -16.69 -1.69
N TYR A 59 -2.86 -15.74 -2.03
CA TYR A 59 -3.11 -14.76 -3.09
C TYR A 59 -3.36 -15.41 -4.45
N GLU A 60 -2.55 -16.41 -4.84
CA GLU A 60 -2.71 -17.06 -6.15
C GLU A 60 -4.04 -17.81 -6.31
N LYS A 61 -4.65 -18.27 -5.21
CA LYS A 61 -5.96 -18.93 -5.25
C LYS A 61 -7.12 -17.93 -5.43
N GLU A 62 -6.93 -16.70 -4.97
CA GLU A 62 -7.95 -15.64 -5.01
C GLU A 62 -7.66 -14.57 -6.08
N LYS A 63 -6.54 -14.70 -6.80
CA LYS A 63 -5.99 -13.69 -7.71
C LYS A 63 -7.00 -13.18 -8.72
N GLU A 64 -7.79 -14.07 -9.31
CA GLU A 64 -8.79 -13.66 -10.30
C GLU A 64 -9.95 -12.87 -9.67
N GLY A 65 -10.40 -13.28 -8.47
CA GLY A 65 -11.39 -12.53 -7.70
C GLY A 65 -10.89 -11.15 -7.27
N VAL A 66 -9.61 -11.08 -6.86
CA VAL A 66 -8.92 -9.82 -6.55
C VAL A 66 -8.82 -8.92 -7.77
N ARG A 67 -8.44 -9.46 -8.94
CA ARG A 67 -8.37 -8.70 -10.19
C ARG A 67 -9.73 -8.15 -10.61
N GLU A 68 -10.81 -8.95 -10.52
CA GLU A 68 -12.15 -8.47 -10.83
C GLU A 68 -12.62 -7.39 -9.83
N PHE A 69 -12.28 -7.54 -8.56
CA PHE A 69 -12.54 -6.50 -7.57
C PHE A 69 -11.80 -5.19 -7.90
N LYS A 70 -10.52 -5.26 -8.28
CA LYS A 70 -9.73 -4.11 -8.72
C LYS A 70 -10.33 -3.43 -9.96
N LYS A 71 -10.79 -4.19 -10.96
CA LYS A 71 -11.53 -3.64 -12.11
C LYS A 71 -12.78 -2.87 -11.65
N ASN A 72 -13.54 -3.41 -10.71
CA ASN A 72 -14.71 -2.73 -10.14
C ASN A 72 -14.35 -1.46 -9.38
N LEU A 73 -13.24 -1.44 -8.63
CA LEU A 73 -12.72 -0.24 -8.00
C LEU A 73 -12.32 0.81 -9.04
N ILE A 74 -11.62 0.42 -10.11
CA ILE A 74 -11.23 1.33 -11.20
C ILE A 74 -12.47 1.93 -11.87
N ARG A 75 -13.52 1.14 -12.14
CA ARG A 75 -14.80 1.63 -12.68
C ARG A 75 -15.47 2.67 -11.77
N ARG A 76 -15.36 2.52 -10.45
CA ARG A 76 -16.03 3.40 -9.47
C ARG A 76 -15.22 4.64 -9.08
N LEU A 77 -13.90 4.51 -8.97
CA LEU A 77 -12.98 5.59 -8.58
C LEU A 77 -12.46 6.39 -9.79
N GLY A 78 -12.46 5.76 -10.97
CA GLY A 78 -11.76 6.25 -12.15
C GLY A 78 -10.26 5.92 -12.12
N PHE A 79 -9.68 5.74 -13.31
CA PHE A 79 -8.27 5.38 -13.49
C PHE A 79 -7.28 6.24 -12.71
N TRP A 80 -7.45 7.56 -12.79
CA TRP A 80 -6.57 8.53 -12.15
C TRP A 80 -6.60 8.47 -10.62
N SER A 81 -7.78 8.27 -10.05
CA SER A 81 -7.93 8.19 -8.59
C SER A 81 -7.41 6.86 -8.07
N TYR A 82 -7.68 5.77 -8.79
CA TYR A 82 -7.15 4.45 -8.48
C TYR A 82 -5.62 4.44 -8.53
N GLY A 83 -5.00 4.83 -9.64
CA GLY A 83 -3.55 4.81 -9.83
C GLY A 83 -2.80 5.66 -8.80
N ARG A 84 -3.29 6.87 -8.50
CA ARG A 84 -2.71 7.72 -7.44
C ARG A 84 -2.81 7.09 -6.05
N LYS A 85 -3.94 6.46 -5.73
CA LYS A 85 -4.14 5.82 -4.43
C LYS A 85 -3.27 4.57 -4.28
N VAL A 86 -3.21 3.71 -5.30
CA VAL A 86 -2.32 2.54 -5.32
C VAL A 86 -0.86 2.97 -5.21
N ALA A 87 -0.42 3.97 -5.98
CA ALA A 87 0.95 4.49 -5.86
C ALA A 87 1.25 5.01 -4.44
N LYS A 88 0.26 5.59 -3.75
CA LYS A 88 0.40 5.99 -2.34
C LYS A 88 0.47 4.78 -1.40
N ILE A 89 -0.36 3.75 -1.59
CA ILE A 89 -0.32 2.51 -0.81
C ILE A 89 1.04 1.83 -0.98
N ILE A 90 1.52 1.71 -2.21
CA ILE A 90 2.85 1.17 -2.53
C ILE A 90 3.94 1.95 -1.81
N LYS A 91 3.93 3.28 -1.88
CA LYS A 91 4.91 4.11 -1.17
C LYS A 91 4.87 3.93 0.34
N ASN A 92 3.69 3.87 0.93
CA ASN A 92 3.53 3.61 2.37
C ASN A 92 4.09 2.24 2.75
N LYS A 93 3.81 1.21 1.94
CA LYS A 93 4.38 -0.14 2.12
C LYS A 93 5.90 -0.09 2.06
N MET A 94 6.49 0.56 1.05
CA MET A 94 7.93 0.73 0.96
C MET A 94 8.52 1.43 2.19
N THR A 95 7.88 2.50 2.68
CA THR A 95 8.30 3.19 3.91
C THR A 95 8.26 2.27 5.14
N GLN A 96 7.20 1.47 5.30
CA GLN A 96 7.10 0.49 6.39
C GLN A 96 8.20 -0.59 6.34
N LEU A 97 8.70 -0.88 5.14
CA LEU A 97 9.78 -1.84 4.88
C LEU A 97 11.17 -1.18 4.86
N ASP A 98 11.24 0.14 5.12
CA ASP A 98 12.46 0.94 5.01
C ASP A 98 13.13 0.79 3.61
N LEU A 99 12.31 0.65 2.57
CA LEU A 99 12.74 0.60 1.17
C LEU A 99 12.60 1.97 0.53
N LYS A 100 13.61 2.36 -0.23
CA LYS A 100 13.61 3.56 -1.07
C LYS A 100 13.21 3.21 -2.50
N VAL A 101 12.73 4.19 -3.26
CA VAL A 101 12.37 3.99 -4.68
C VAL A 101 13.60 3.57 -5.48
N GLU A 102 14.74 4.13 -5.12
CA GLU A 102 16.05 3.87 -5.71
C GLU A 102 16.54 2.43 -5.50
N ASP A 103 15.98 1.71 -4.51
CA ASP A 103 16.32 0.30 -4.25
C ASP A 103 15.65 -0.67 -5.25
N LEU A 104 14.63 -0.16 -5.98
CA LEU A 104 13.92 -0.88 -7.04
C LEU A 104 14.66 -0.75 -8.37
N ALA A 105 14.45 -1.70 -9.28
CA ALA A 105 14.90 -1.66 -10.65
C ALA A 105 14.30 -0.45 -11.39
N THR A 106 15.09 0.16 -12.28
CA THR A 106 14.70 1.35 -13.06
C THR A 106 13.35 1.20 -13.76
N GLU A 107 13.06 0.01 -14.30
CA GLU A 107 11.78 -0.29 -14.95
C GLU A 107 10.60 -0.14 -13.97
N THR A 108 10.77 -0.59 -12.73
CA THR A 108 9.73 -0.53 -11.70
C THR A 108 9.60 0.86 -11.10
N GLN A 109 10.70 1.61 -11.00
CA GLN A 109 10.66 3.04 -10.67
C GLN A 109 9.83 3.82 -11.70
N GLN A 110 10.06 3.56 -13.00
CA GLN A 110 9.30 4.18 -14.08
C GLN A 110 7.83 3.78 -14.04
N LYS A 111 7.52 2.48 -13.88
CA LYS A 111 6.13 2.00 -13.71
C LYS A 111 5.41 2.64 -12.54
N LEU A 112 6.08 2.84 -11.39
CA LEU A 112 5.49 3.51 -10.23
C LEU A 112 5.20 4.99 -10.52
N LYS A 113 6.07 5.65 -11.28
CA LYS A 113 5.85 7.02 -11.77
C LYS A 113 4.68 7.09 -12.76
N ASP A 114 4.62 6.15 -13.69
CA ASP A 114 3.54 6.04 -14.69
C ASP A 114 2.20 5.73 -14.03
N LEU A 115 2.18 4.89 -12.99
CA LEU A 115 0.98 4.60 -12.21
C LEU A 115 0.44 5.86 -11.50
N LYS A 116 1.35 6.70 -11.00
CA LYS A 116 1.01 7.96 -10.31
C LYS A 116 0.55 9.06 -11.28
N ASN A 117 1.23 9.20 -12.42
CA ASN A 117 1.07 10.32 -13.34
C ASN A 117 0.21 10.00 -14.57
N GLN A 118 -0.02 8.72 -14.86
CA GLN A 118 -0.80 8.17 -15.97
C GLN A 118 -0.58 8.85 -17.34
N GLU A 119 0.67 9.20 -17.67
CA GLU A 119 1.03 9.80 -18.96
C GLU A 119 0.67 8.90 -20.16
N ASP A 120 0.60 7.59 -19.96
CA ASP A 120 0.42 6.59 -21.01
C ASP A 120 -1.06 6.26 -21.33
N ILE A 121 -1.99 6.48 -20.39
CA ILE A 121 -3.41 6.06 -20.54
C ILE A 121 -4.26 7.13 -21.22
N SER A 122 -3.78 8.38 -21.27
CA SER A 122 -4.46 9.45 -22.02
C SER A 122 -4.33 9.32 -23.54
N LYS A 123 -3.42 8.47 -24.04
CA LYS A 123 -3.13 8.32 -25.48
C LYS A 123 -3.87 7.17 -26.17
N SER A 124 -4.34 6.17 -25.43
CA SER A 124 -5.21 5.13 -26.01
C SER A 124 -6.65 5.63 -25.93
N SER A 125 -7.32 5.77 -27.07
CA SER A 125 -8.75 6.13 -27.10
C SER A 125 -9.57 5.19 -26.21
N LEU A 126 -10.65 5.73 -25.62
CA LEU A 126 -11.64 5.04 -24.78
C LEU A 126 -12.20 3.71 -25.35
N THR A 127 -11.86 3.35 -26.59
CA THR A 127 -12.27 2.12 -27.28
C THR A 127 -11.82 0.84 -26.56
N ASP A 128 -10.75 0.87 -25.76
CA ASP A 128 -10.29 -0.31 -24.99
C ASP A 128 -10.15 -0.02 -23.48
N TYR A 129 -11.21 0.56 -22.88
CA TYR A 129 -11.30 0.78 -21.42
C TYR A 129 -10.98 -0.49 -20.61
N HIS A 130 -11.35 -1.67 -21.13
CA HIS A 130 -11.04 -2.94 -20.47
C HIS A 130 -9.54 -3.27 -20.49
N ALA A 131 -8.86 -3.10 -21.63
CA ALA A 131 -7.43 -3.37 -21.73
C ALA A 131 -6.61 -2.38 -20.88
N ALA A 132 -7.06 -1.14 -20.77
CA ALA A 132 -6.43 -0.14 -19.89
C ALA A 132 -6.52 -0.53 -18.40
N MET A 133 -7.64 -1.09 -17.94
CA MET A 133 -7.77 -1.61 -16.57
C MET A 133 -6.80 -2.77 -16.31
N GLU A 134 -6.71 -3.71 -17.24
CA GLU A 134 -5.77 -4.83 -17.14
C GLU A 134 -4.32 -4.37 -17.10
N LYS A 135 -3.95 -3.39 -17.93
CA LYS A 135 -2.58 -2.85 -17.96
C LYS A 135 -2.20 -2.23 -16.61
N ILE A 136 -3.10 -1.48 -15.98
CA ILE A 136 -2.85 -0.88 -14.66
C ILE A 136 -2.68 -1.96 -13.59
N ILE A 137 -3.58 -2.93 -13.54
CA ILE A 137 -3.54 -4.02 -12.55
C ILE A 137 -2.25 -4.83 -12.73
N ALA A 138 -1.90 -5.19 -13.96
CA ALA A 138 -0.66 -5.91 -14.25
C ALA A 138 0.60 -5.09 -13.90
N THR A 139 0.55 -3.76 -14.05
CA THR A 139 1.65 -2.86 -13.69
C THR A 139 1.84 -2.83 -12.18
N GLU A 140 0.74 -2.70 -11.43
CA GLU A 140 0.71 -2.77 -9.97
C GLU A 140 1.20 -4.11 -9.44
N GLU A 141 0.77 -5.24 -10.03
CA GLU A 141 1.23 -6.57 -9.65
C GLU A 141 2.74 -6.72 -9.80
N LYS A 142 3.32 -6.24 -10.92
CA LYS A 142 4.78 -6.26 -11.13
C LYS A 142 5.53 -5.42 -10.11
N ILE A 143 5.01 -4.24 -9.76
CA ILE A 143 5.64 -3.38 -8.74
C ILE A 143 5.60 -4.08 -7.38
N ASN A 144 4.43 -4.62 -7.00
CA ASN A 144 4.25 -5.32 -5.73
C ASN A 144 5.12 -6.59 -5.64
N GLU A 145 5.24 -7.35 -6.73
CA GLU A 145 6.13 -8.51 -6.81
C GLU A 145 7.57 -8.12 -6.49
N GLU A 146 8.08 -7.06 -7.13
CA GLU A 146 9.47 -6.64 -6.91
C GLU A 146 9.71 -6.12 -5.49
N ILE A 147 8.78 -5.32 -4.95
CA ILE A 147 8.86 -4.85 -3.57
C ILE A 147 8.90 -6.02 -2.59
N ASN A 148 8.04 -7.03 -2.77
CA ASN A 148 8.02 -8.19 -1.90
C ASN A 148 9.30 -9.03 -2.01
N LYS A 149 9.89 -9.17 -3.21
CA LYS A 149 11.20 -9.82 -3.39
C LYS A 149 12.30 -9.06 -2.66
N LYS A 150 12.34 -7.74 -2.81
CA LYS A 150 13.30 -6.87 -2.13
C LYS A 150 13.14 -6.92 -0.61
N GLU A 151 11.91 -6.95 -0.13
CA GLU A 151 11.60 -7.13 1.28
C GLU A 151 12.17 -8.45 1.81
N ALA A 152 11.86 -9.56 1.13
CA ALA A 152 12.30 -10.89 1.53
C ALA A 152 13.84 -10.96 1.61
N GLN A 153 14.52 -10.43 0.60
CA GLN A 153 15.97 -10.34 0.55
C GLN A 153 16.53 -9.51 1.71
N LYS A 154 16.01 -8.29 1.92
CA LYS A 154 16.49 -7.36 2.94
C LYS A 154 16.30 -7.93 4.35
N LYS A 155 15.12 -8.50 4.64
CA LYS A 155 14.85 -9.14 5.94
C LYS A 155 15.79 -10.32 6.17
N TYR A 156 16.00 -11.16 5.17
CA TYR A 156 16.93 -12.27 5.31
C TYR A 156 18.38 -11.80 5.56
N GLN A 157 18.85 -10.78 4.84
CA GLN A 157 20.18 -10.19 5.06
C GLN A 157 20.31 -9.61 6.48
N GLN A 158 19.29 -8.92 6.99
CA GLN A 158 19.27 -8.41 8.36
C GLN A 158 19.36 -9.54 9.40
N LEU A 159 18.67 -10.67 9.18
CA LEU A 159 18.80 -11.84 10.06
C LEU A 159 20.22 -12.40 10.04
N GLN A 160 20.86 -12.49 8.87
CA GLN A 160 22.25 -12.92 8.77
C GLN A 160 23.23 -11.98 9.49
N GLU A 161 23.04 -10.67 9.35
CA GLU A 161 23.87 -9.67 10.02
C GLU A 161 23.69 -9.71 11.54
N LYS A 162 22.45 -9.79 12.02
CA LYS A 162 22.15 -9.95 13.45
C LYS A 162 22.79 -11.22 14.00
N PHE A 163 22.67 -12.34 13.28
CA PHE A 163 23.29 -13.60 13.67
C PHE A 163 24.82 -13.49 13.76
N LYS A 164 25.48 -12.86 12.79
CA LYS A 164 26.95 -12.66 12.80
C LYS A 164 27.43 -11.76 13.94
N ASN A 165 26.63 -10.76 14.29
CA ASN A 165 26.99 -9.74 15.28
C ASN A 165 26.48 -10.04 16.70
N MET A 166 25.82 -11.17 16.90
CA MET A 166 25.27 -11.61 18.18
C MET A 166 26.36 -11.76 19.24
N LYS A 167 26.16 -11.14 20.41
CA LYS A 167 27.16 -11.10 21.50
C LYS A 167 26.72 -11.83 22.77
N ASN A 168 25.42 -12.09 22.94
CA ASN A 168 24.89 -12.68 24.16
C ASN A 168 23.68 -13.59 23.90
N SER A 169 23.26 -14.33 24.94
CA SER A 169 22.16 -15.29 24.85
C SER A 169 20.78 -14.64 24.67
N ALA A 170 20.57 -13.41 25.13
CA ALA A 170 19.29 -12.71 24.96
C ALA A 170 19.08 -12.27 23.49
N GLU A 171 20.15 -11.82 22.82
CA GLU A 171 20.15 -11.54 21.38
C GLU A 171 19.91 -12.82 20.59
N LYS A 172 20.53 -13.94 21.00
CA LYS A 172 20.32 -15.25 20.38
C LYS A 172 18.85 -15.65 20.35
N GLU A 173 18.16 -15.52 21.48
CA GLU A 173 16.76 -15.90 21.60
C GLU A 173 15.85 -15.00 20.76
N LYS A 174 16.13 -13.69 20.72
CA LYS A 174 15.43 -12.76 19.82
C LYS A 174 15.63 -13.12 18.35
N ILE A 175 16.86 -13.37 17.93
CA ILE A 175 17.17 -13.73 16.54
C ILE A 175 16.50 -15.08 16.20
N ASN A 176 16.51 -16.04 17.12
CA ASN A 176 15.83 -17.32 16.94
C ASN A 176 14.32 -17.13 16.67
N GLN A 177 13.65 -16.29 17.45
CA GLN A 177 12.23 -15.95 17.22
C GLN A 177 12.02 -15.27 15.88
N GLU A 178 12.84 -14.28 15.52
CA GLU A 178 12.71 -13.58 14.24
C GLU A 178 12.94 -14.52 13.02
N VAL A 179 13.86 -15.48 13.13
CA VAL A 179 14.09 -16.49 12.09
C VAL A 179 12.93 -17.47 12.00
N GLU A 180 12.35 -17.90 13.13
CA GLU A 180 11.15 -18.76 13.15
C GLU A 180 9.94 -18.05 12.53
N GLU A 181 9.71 -16.79 12.85
CA GLU A 181 8.68 -15.96 12.21
C GLU A 181 8.91 -15.85 10.70
N PHE A 182 10.15 -15.63 10.27
CA PHE A 182 10.49 -15.58 8.85
C PHE A 182 10.21 -16.91 8.13
N VAL A 183 10.60 -18.04 8.71
CA VAL A 183 10.39 -19.37 8.09
C VAL A 183 8.91 -19.74 8.02
N THR A 184 8.15 -19.43 9.06
CA THR A 184 6.70 -19.75 9.18
C THR A 184 5.80 -18.74 8.47
N SER A 185 6.35 -17.61 8.03
CA SER A 185 5.62 -16.56 7.30
C SER A 185 4.82 -17.10 6.12
N ASP A 186 3.63 -16.54 5.95
CA ASP A 186 2.71 -16.74 4.81
C ASP A 186 3.15 -15.95 3.57
N ASN A 187 4.25 -15.19 3.64
CA ASN A 187 4.79 -14.47 2.49
C ASN A 187 5.46 -15.44 1.50
N ILE A 188 4.92 -15.50 0.27
CA ILE A 188 5.41 -16.43 -0.76
C ILE A 188 6.86 -16.16 -1.18
N TYR A 189 7.30 -14.91 -1.08
CA TYR A 189 8.64 -14.50 -1.51
C TYR A 189 9.71 -14.89 -0.50
N TYR A 190 9.32 -15.22 0.74
CA TYR A 190 10.28 -15.71 1.73
C TYR A 190 10.71 -17.14 1.41
N ARG A 191 9.91 -17.89 0.63
CA ARG A 191 10.21 -19.28 0.22
C ARG A 191 11.60 -19.42 -0.40
N GLU A 192 12.05 -18.44 -1.18
CA GLU A 192 13.38 -18.44 -1.79
C GLU A 192 14.51 -18.53 -0.75
N TYR A 193 14.30 -17.93 0.42
CA TYR A 193 15.27 -17.89 1.51
C TYR A 193 14.98 -18.88 2.65
N LYS A 194 13.84 -19.61 2.62
CA LYS A 194 13.43 -20.51 3.72
C LYS A 194 14.46 -21.60 4.02
N SER A 195 15.09 -22.21 3.00
CA SER A 195 16.12 -23.24 3.23
C SER A 195 17.31 -22.68 4.01
N GLN A 196 17.79 -21.51 3.60
CA GLN A 196 18.96 -20.88 4.21
C GLN A 196 18.63 -20.32 5.60
N ALA A 197 17.42 -19.81 5.79
CA ALA A 197 16.90 -19.42 7.10
C ALA A 197 16.76 -20.62 8.05
N ASN A 198 16.38 -21.80 7.55
CA ASN A 198 16.35 -23.04 8.35
C ASN A 198 17.76 -23.52 8.77
N GLU A 199 18.77 -23.32 7.92
CA GLU A 199 20.16 -23.59 8.29
C GLU A 199 20.64 -22.63 9.39
N LEU A 200 20.27 -21.35 9.29
CA LEU A 200 20.53 -20.34 10.32
C LEU A 200 19.86 -20.74 11.66
N LEU A 201 18.61 -21.18 11.59
CA LEU A 201 17.84 -21.65 12.74
C LEU A 201 18.48 -22.88 13.39
N SER A 202 18.95 -23.82 12.58
CA SER A 202 19.64 -25.03 13.06
C SER A 202 20.98 -24.68 13.73
N SER A 203 21.69 -23.68 13.21
CA SER A 203 22.95 -23.18 13.79
C SER A 203 22.71 -22.47 15.13
N LEU A 204 21.62 -21.70 15.25
CA LEU A 204 21.17 -21.11 16.51
C LEU A 204 20.83 -22.18 17.55
N LYS A 205 20.10 -23.24 17.17
CA LYS A 205 19.66 -24.29 18.10
C LYS A 205 20.77 -25.24 18.53
N SER A 206 21.71 -25.57 17.65
CA SER A 206 22.79 -26.54 17.92
C SER A 206 23.91 -26.00 18.81
N GLY A 207 23.94 -24.69 19.10
CA GLY A 207 24.88 -24.13 20.08
C GLY A 207 26.35 -24.15 19.65
N SER A 208 26.64 -24.33 18.35
CA SER A 208 27.99 -24.31 17.77
C SER A 208 28.66 -22.91 17.77
N PHE A 209 28.19 -22.00 18.62
CA PHE A 209 28.64 -20.62 18.68
C PHE A 209 29.59 -20.42 19.85
N THR A 210 30.88 -20.33 19.55
CA THR A 210 31.87 -19.76 20.46
C THR A 210 31.70 -18.24 20.45
N TYR A 211 31.27 -17.66 21.57
CA TYR A 211 31.35 -16.21 21.75
C TYR A 211 32.80 -15.79 21.54
N ASN A 212 33.05 -14.83 20.65
CA ASN A 212 34.30 -14.08 20.68
C ASN A 212 34.32 -13.30 22.00
N LYS A 213 34.77 -13.94 23.07
CA LYS A 213 35.21 -13.23 24.28
C LYS A 213 36.31 -12.29 23.80
N SER A 214 36.03 -10.98 23.84
CA SER A 214 37.14 -10.04 23.91
C SER A 214 37.98 -10.45 25.12
N PRO A 215 39.32 -10.51 25.02
CA PRO A 215 40.14 -10.76 26.19
C PRO A 215 39.84 -9.64 27.19
N ASP A 216 39.30 -10.02 28.35
CA ASP A 216 39.18 -9.11 29.48
C ASP A 216 40.59 -8.58 29.76
N ALA A 217 40.75 -7.27 29.58
CA ALA A 217 42.00 -6.58 29.83
C ALA A 217 42.13 -6.33 31.33
N ASP A 218 42.25 -7.39 32.14
CA ASP A 218 42.54 -7.29 33.58
C ASP A 218 43.04 -8.64 34.13
N ASP A 219 44.07 -9.21 33.52
CA ASP A 219 44.95 -10.16 34.20
C ASP A 219 46.35 -10.11 33.56
N PHE A 220 47.17 -9.19 34.05
CA PHE A 220 48.62 -9.25 33.93
C PHE A 220 49.18 -9.43 35.36
N PRO A 221 50.13 -10.36 35.56
CA PRO A 221 50.55 -10.88 36.87
C PRO A 221 51.16 -9.85 37.83
#